data_AF-A0A9W5ASR9-F1
#
_entry.id   AF-A0A9W5ASR9-F1
#
_cell.length_a   1.000
_cell.length_b   1.000
_cell.length_c   1.000
_cell.angle_alpha   90.00
_cell.angle_beta   90.00
_cell.angle_gamma   90.00
#
_symmetry.space_group_name_H-M   'P 1'
#
loop_
_entity.id
_entity.type
_entity.pdbx_description
1 polymer ?
#
loop_
_entity_poly.entity_id
_entity_poly.type
_entity_poly.pdbx_seq_one_letter_code
_entity_poly.pdbx_strand_id
1 'polypeptide(L)'
;MGDFNREPGELLSSFELELRLRTRIITNNAITQISARRTLDYAVVGNSNRAVFPAPLPPISASTFFSGFRTHIASDHFPVTFRRFP
;
A
#
# COMPACT_ATOMS: atom_id res chain seq x y z
N MET A 1 6.83 -1.85 -2.77
CA MET A 1 6.27 -0.60 -2.20
C MET A 1 6.64 0.53 -3.14
N GLY A 2 5.79 1.53 -3.29
CA GLY A 2 6.08 2.68 -4.14
C GLY A 2 4.82 3.44 -4.57
N ASP A 3 5.03 4.38 -5.48
CA ASP A 3 3.97 5.11 -6.18
C ASP A 3 3.41 4.27 -7.34
N PHE A 4 2.14 3.89 -7.22
CA PHE A 4 1.43 3.09 -8.23
C PHE A 4 0.63 3.95 -9.22
N ASN A 5 0.56 5.28 -9.02
CA ASN A 5 -0.21 6.22 -9.85
C ASN A 5 -1.69 5.83 -10.08
N ARG A 6 -2.27 5.05 -9.17
CA ARG A 6 -3.68 4.63 -9.17
C ARG A 6 -4.15 4.27 -7.77
N GLU A 7 -5.43 4.44 -7.49
CA GLU A 7 -6.01 4.07 -6.20
C GLU A 7 -5.87 2.55 -5.92
N PRO A 8 -5.76 2.13 -4.65
CA PRO A 8 -5.69 0.71 -4.28
C PRO A 8 -6.78 -0.16 -4.91
N GLY A 9 -8.02 0.34 -4.98
CA GLY A 9 -9.13 -0.38 -5.60
C GLY A 9 -8.98 -0.57 -7.11
N GLU A 10 -8.38 0.40 -7.80
CA GLU A 10 -8.10 0.33 -9.25
C GLU A 10 -6.98 -0.67 -9.55
N LEU A 11 -5.96 -0.77 -8.68
CA LEU A 11 -4.95 -1.81 -8.82
C LEU A 11 -5.56 -3.19 -8.53
N LEU A 12 -6.34 -3.33 -7.46
CA LEU A 12 -6.96 -4.60 -7.09
C LEU A 12 -7.89 -5.12 -8.20
N SER A 13 -8.65 -4.24 -8.84
CA SER A 13 -9.54 -4.62 -9.95
C SER A 13 -8.77 -5.11 -11.19
N SER A 14 -7.52 -4.66 -11.38
CA SER A 14 -6.66 -5.13 -12.47
C SER A 14 -6.02 -6.51 -12.24
N PHE A 15 -6.03 -7.02 -11.01
CA PHE A 15 -5.45 -8.33 -10.70
C PHE A 15 -6.35 -9.46 -11.19
N GLU A 16 -5.74 -10.50 -11.78
CA GLU A 16 -6.38 -11.80 -11.99
C GLU A 16 -6.73 -12.45 -10.64
N LEU A 17 -7.73 -13.35 -10.64
CA LEU A 17 -8.22 -14.01 -9.43
C LEU A 17 -7.10 -14.70 -8.64
N GLU A 18 -6.22 -15.46 -9.32
CA GLU A 18 -5.08 -16.13 -8.70
C GLU A 18 -4.15 -15.15 -7.96
N LEU A 19 -3.90 -13.98 -8.55
CA LEU A 19 -3.06 -12.97 -7.94
C LEU A 19 -3.76 -12.34 -6.72
N ARG A 20 -5.07 -12.05 -6.81
CA ARG A 20 -5.86 -11.52 -5.68
C ARG A 20 -5.87 -12.43 -4.47
N LEU A 21 -5.86 -13.74 -4.69
CA LEU A 21 -5.89 -14.74 -3.61
C LEU A 21 -4.55 -14.93 -2.90
N ARG A 22 -3.47 -14.39 -3.50
CA ARG A 22 -2.09 -14.56 -3.03
C ARG A 22 -1.42 -13.24 -2.71
N THR A 23 -2.14 -12.13 -2.83
CA THR A 23 -1.63 -10.78 -2.57
C THR A 23 -2.61 -10.00 -1.72
N ARG A 24 -2.10 -8.97 -1.06
CA ARG A 24 -2.89 -7.99 -0.33
C ARG A 24 -2.28 -6.62 -0.51
N ILE A 25 -3.12 -5.64 -0.81
CA ILE A 25 -2.71 -4.24 -0.83
C ILE A 25 -2.68 -3.74 0.62
N ILE A 26 -1.56 -3.12 1.00
CA ILE A 26 -1.32 -2.55 2.31
C ILE A 26 -1.33 -1.03 2.18
N THR A 27 -2.36 -0.42 2.74
CA THR A 27 -2.60 1.03 2.76
C THR A 27 -3.37 1.40 4.03
N ASN A 28 -3.38 2.68 4.39
CA ASN A 28 -4.24 3.26 5.43
C ASN A 28 -5.33 4.19 4.84
N ASN A 29 -5.52 4.17 3.51
CA ASN A 29 -6.50 4.97 2.76
C ASN A 29 -6.39 6.49 2.93
N ALA A 30 -5.21 6.98 3.32
CA ALA A 30 -4.98 8.41 3.45
C ALA A 30 -4.32 8.98 2.18
N ILE A 31 -4.59 10.25 1.88
CA ILE A 31 -4.07 10.93 0.67
C ILE A 31 -2.53 10.98 0.71
N THR A 32 -1.85 10.27 -0.19
CA THR A 32 -0.39 10.25 -0.21
C THR A 32 0.20 11.27 -1.16
N GLN A 33 -0.59 11.89 -2.04
CA GLN A 33 -0.12 12.97 -2.92
C GLN A 33 -1.06 14.17 -2.88
N ILE A 34 -0.51 15.37 -2.65
CA ILE A 34 -1.26 16.64 -2.55
C ILE A 34 -1.92 16.99 -3.89
N SER A 35 -1.15 16.91 -4.98
CA SER A 35 -1.58 17.37 -6.31
C SER A 35 -2.81 16.62 -6.84
N ALA A 36 -2.78 15.28 -6.80
CA ALA A 36 -3.90 14.46 -7.24
C ALA A 36 -5.00 14.30 -6.17
N ARG A 37 -4.69 14.54 -4.90
CA ARG A 37 -5.57 14.23 -3.74
C ARG A 37 -5.99 12.76 -3.69
N ARG A 38 -5.05 11.85 -3.95
CA ARG A 38 -5.25 10.40 -4.09
C ARG A 38 -4.32 9.58 -3.19
N THR A 39 -4.67 8.31 -2.99
CA THR A 39 -3.79 7.32 -2.35
C THR A 39 -2.98 6.61 -3.43
N LEU A 40 -1.76 7.07 -3.67
CA LEU A 40 -0.89 6.56 -4.75
C LEU A 40 0.29 5.74 -4.23
N ASP A 41 0.73 6.01 -3.00
CA ASP A 41 1.89 5.40 -2.36
C ASP A 41 1.42 4.31 -1.40
N TYR A 42 1.67 3.05 -1.75
CA TYR A 42 1.29 1.92 -0.91
C TYR A 42 2.22 0.72 -1.12
N ALA A 43 1.87 -0.43 -0.57
CA ALA A 43 2.58 -1.67 -0.82
C ALA A 43 1.62 -2.78 -1.25
N VAL A 44 2.14 -3.72 -2.03
CA VAL A 44 1.50 -5.01 -2.28
C VAL A 44 2.38 -6.06 -1.64
N VAL A 45 1.80 -6.87 -0.77
CA VAL A 45 2.47 -8.02 -0.16
C VAL A 45 1.88 -9.28 -0.75
N GLY A 46 2.68 -10.30 -0.95
CA GLY A 46 2.20 -11.54 -1.54
C GLY A 46 3.00 -12.75 -1.10
N ASN A 47 2.43 -13.92 -1.38
CA ASN A 47 3.07 -15.20 -1.12
C ASN A 47 2.90 -16.10 -2.35
N SER A 48 4.02 -16.36 -3.03
CA SER A 48 4.07 -17.17 -4.26
C SER A 48 4.00 -18.67 -4.02
N ASN A 49 3.91 -19.13 -2.75
CA ASN A 49 3.75 -20.54 -2.44
C ASN A 49 2.42 -21.05 -2.98
N ARG A 50 2.47 -21.96 -3.97
CA ARG A 50 1.30 -22.56 -4.61
C ARG A 50 0.74 -23.78 -3.88
N ALA A 51 1.48 -24.33 -2.92
CA ALA A 51 1.09 -25.55 -2.21
C ALA A 51 0.03 -25.32 -1.11
N VAL A 52 -0.16 -24.08 -0.66
CA VAL A 52 -1.10 -23.71 0.41
C VAL A 52 -2.09 -22.68 -0.12
N PHE A 53 -3.38 -22.89 0.12
CA PHE A 53 -4.45 -22.00 -0.34
C PHE A 53 -5.51 -21.78 0.75
N PRO A 54 -5.77 -20.52 1.17
CA PRO A 54 -5.08 -19.30 0.78
C PRO A 54 -3.65 -19.25 1.33
N ALA A 55 -2.74 -18.58 0.61
CA ALA A 55 -1.36 -18.45 1.06
C ALA A 55 -1.30 -17.50 2.28
N PRO A 56 -0.64 -17.87 3.40
CA PRO A 56 -0.55 -16.99 4.56
C PRO A 56 0.22 -15.71 4.19
N LEU A 57 -0.40 -14.56 4.44
CA LEU A 57 0.16 -13.25 4.17
C LEU A 57 0.69 -12.61 5.46
N PRO A 58 1.85 -11.92 5.41
CA PRO A 58 2.44 -11.32 6.61
C PRO A 58 1.55 -10.19 7.15
N PRO A 59 1.41 -10.04 8.49
CA PRO A 59 0.60 -8.99 9.12
C PRO A 59 1.35 -7.65 9.08
N ILE A 60 1.39 -7.05 7.89
CA ILE A 60 2.00 -5.73 7.63
C ILE A 60 0.88 -4.69 7.61
N SER A 61 1.14 -3.51 8.16
CA SER A 61 0.24 -2.36 8.09
C SER A 61 0.98 -1.12 7.59
N ALA A 62 0.22 -0.22 6.95
CA ALA A 62 0.70 1.09 6.53
C ALA A 62 0.40 2.16 7.58
N SER A 63 1.29 3.13 7.68
CA SER A 63 1.06 4.39 8.37
C SER A 63 1.64 5.51 7.52
N THR A 64 0.80 6.47 7.18
CA THR A 64 1.24 7.71 6.53
C THR A 64 1.55 8.73 7.61
N PHE A 65 2.64 9.46 7.42
CA PHE A 65 3.01 10.54 8.31
C PHE A 65 2.08 11.74 8.11
N PHE A 66 1.08 11.86 8.97
CA PHE A 66 0.27 13.09 9.13
C PHE A 66 0.35 13.57 10.56
N SER A 67 1.43 14.27 10.95
CA SER A 67 1.41 15.03 12.21
C SER A 67 2.61 15.96 12.36
N GLY A 68 2.31 17.25 12.50
CA GLY A 68 2.94 18.12 13.50
C GLY A 68 4.34 18.69 13.23
N PHE A 69 5.13 18.13 12.33
CA PHE A 69 6.44 18.70 12.02
C PHE A 69 6.35 19.84 11.00
N ARG A 70 6.97 20.98 11.32
CA ARG A 70 7.34 22.03 10.36
C ARG A 70 8.47 21.54 9.44
N THR A 71 8.32 20.38 8.82
CA THR A 71 9.27 19.88 7.83
C THR A 71 8.79 20.29 6.45
N HIS A 72 9.53 21.18 5.80
CA HIS A 72 9.38 21.40 4.36
C HIS A 72 9.80 20.11 3.65
N ILE A 73 8.83 19.28 3.28
CA ILE A 73 9.05 18.21 2.31
C ILE A 73 9.04 18.88 0.93
N ALA A 74 10.15 18.81 0.20
CA ALA A 74 10.26 19.32 -1.16
C ALA A 74 9.65 18.32 -2.18
N SER A 75 8.48 17.77 -1.86
CA SER A 75 7.72 16.82 -2.67
C SER A 75 6.24 16.97 -2.34
N ASP A 76 5.39 16.71 -3.33
CA ASP A 76 3.95 16.62 -3.14
C ASP A 76 3.49 15.23 -2.64
N HIS A 77 4.42 14.27 -2.53
CA HIS A 77 4.17 12.95 -1.94
C HIS A 77 4.53 12.88 -0.45
N PHE A 78 3.63 12.31 0.34
CA PHE A 78 3.83 12.00 1.75
C PHE A 78 4.48 10.62 1.90
N PRO A 79 5.50 10.48 2.78
CA PRO A 79 6.10 9.18 3.04
C PRO A 79 5.11 8.23 3.73
N VAL A 80 5.18 6.95 3.35
CA VAL A 80 4.40 5.86 3.93
C VAL A 80 5.34 4.83 4.55
N THR A 81 5.12 4.51 5.82
CA THR A 81 5.85 3.45 6.53
C THR A 81 5.05 2.17 6.56
N PHE A 82 5.72 1.03 6.35
CA PHE A 82 5.17 -0.30 6.48
C PHE A 82 5.86 -1.03 7.61
N ARG A 83 5.09 -1.58 8.55
CA ARG A 83 5.62 -2.32 9.69
C ARG A 83 4.83 -3.57 9.97
N ARG A 84 5.52 -4.61 10.44
CA ARG A 84 4.90 -5.83 10.96
C ARG A 84 4.41 -5.55 12.38
N PHE A 85 3.19 -5.96 12.71
CA PHE A 85 2.76 -6.03 14.10
C PHE A 85 3.14 -7.41 14.68
N PRO A 86 3.64 -7.47 15.93
CA PRO A 86 3.92 -8.72 16.62
C PRO A 86 2.65 -9.55 16.83
#